data_AF-A0A2C1KPF1-F1
#
_entry.id   AF-A0A2C1KPF1-F1
#
_cell.length_a   1.000
_cell.length_b   1.000
_cell.length_c   1.000
_cell.angle_alpha   90.00
_cell.angle_beta   90.00
_cell.angle_gamma   90.00
#
_symmetry.space_group_name_H-M   'P 1'
#
loop_
_entity.id
_entity.type
_entity.pdbx_description
1 polymer ?
#
loop_
_entity_poly.entity_id
_entity_poly.type
_entity_poly.pdbx_seq_one_letter_code
_entity_poly.pdbx_strand_id
1 'polypeptide(L)'
;MSNEQKQEHFRTIINKTAKTRKLNKTPSWNSGKTGIYSKETIDKIRASILKQMENQVFKKTTIERLMEEYLKRLNIKYKYSFVLKGRQFDFLLIEHKLIIECDGDYWHANPKFYPEPMQWQIQRIKIDIEKNEIALKNGFQIVRFWEDDILNNFDNVKCIIHDLLATT
;
A
#
# COMPACT_ATOMS: atom_id res chain seq x y z
N MET A 1 9.44 17.90 -13.35
CA MET A 1 8.86 18.31 -12.05
C MET A 1 9.67 19.47 -11.51
N SER A 2 9.02 20.57 -11.15
CA SER A 2 9.71 21.74 -10.61
C SER A 2 10.26 21.47 -9.21
N ASN A 3 11.28 22.21 -8.81
CA ASN A 3 11.86 22.09 -7.47
C ASN A 3 10.82 22.43 -6.38
N GLU A 4 9.89 23.33 -6.70
CA GLU A 4 8.77 23.74 -5.85
C GLU A 4 7.76 22.61 -5.62
N GLN A 5 7.41 21.85 -6.66
CA GLN A 5 6.54 20.67 -6.54
C GLN A 5 7.15 19.59 -5.63
N LYS A 6 8.47 19.36 -5.75
CA LYS A 6 9.19 18.45 -4.84
C LYS A 6 9.14 18.95 -3.39
N GLN A 7 9.39 20.24 -3.16
CA GLN A 7 9.37 20.82 -1.82
C GLN A 7 7.98 20.72 -1.16
N GLU A 8 6.91 21.00 -1.91
CA GLU A 8 5.54 20.89 -1.38
C GLU A 8 5.16 19.44 -1.05
N HIS A 9 5.57 18.48 -1.89
CA HIS A 9 5.41 17.06 -1.60
C HIS A 9 6.08 16.68 -0.28
N PHE A 10 7.37 17.01 -0.11
CA PHE A 10 8.07 16.74 1.14
C PHE A 10 7.45 17.44 2.34
N ARG A 11 7.01 18.69 2.20
CA ARG A 11 6.31 19.43 3.26
C ARG A 11 5.05 18.68 3.71
N THR A 12 4.28 18.16 2.76
CA THR A 12 3.08 17.35 3.03
C THR A 12 3.42 16.07 3.79
N ILE A 13 4.44 15.34 3.36
CA ILE A 13 4.89 14.11 4.04
C ILE A 13 5.41 14.40 5.46
N ILE A 14 6.21 15.46 5.63
CA ILE A 14 6.72 15.87 6.93
C ILE A 14 5.56 16.24 7.87
N ASN A 15 4.58 17.00 7.39
CA ASN A 15 3.39 17.37 8.16
C ASN A 15 2.55 16.14 8.56
N LYS A 16 2.33 15.20 7.63
CA LYS A 16 1.65 13.93 7.91
C LYS A 16 2.40 13.13 8.98
N THR A 17 3.73 13.03 8.86
CA THR A 17 4.59 12.29 9.79
C THR A 17 4.67 12.96 11.16
N ALA A 18 4.70 14.29 11.21
CA ALA A 18 4.71 15.05 12.46
C ALA A 18 3.41 14.85 13.26
N LYS A 19 2.26 14.76 12.58
CA LYS A 19 0.96 14.48 13.21
C LYS A 19 0.88 13.09 13.85
N THR A 20 1.64 12.12 13.36
CA THR A 20 1.61 10.72 13.83
C THR A 20 2.73 10.38 14.81
N ARG A 21 3.81 11.17 14.84
CA ARG A 21 4.90 11.00 15.83
C ARG A 21 4.43 11.39 17.23
N LYS A 22 4.86 10.61 18.23
CA LYS A 22 4.73 11.03 19.63
C LYS A 22 5.45 12.36 19.85
N LEU A 23 4.86 13.24 20.65
CA LEU A 23 5.41 14.57 20.99
C LEU A 23 6.88 14.53 21.43
N ASN A 24 7.28 13.46 22.12
CA ASN A 24 8.62 13.30 22.68
C ASN A 24 9.67 12.78 21.68
N LYS A 25 9.33 12.59 20.38
CA LYS A 25 10.23 12.11 19.31
C LYS A 25 10.94 10.77 19.62
N THR A 26 10.52 10.05 20.67
CA THR A 26 11.14 8.77 21.03
C THR A 26 10.49 7.64 20.24
N PRO A 27 11.29 6.68 19.71
CA PRO A 27 10.75 5.43 19.21
C PRO A 27 9.91 4.73 20.28
N SER A 28 9.02 3.85 19.86
CA SER A 28 8.37 2.96 20.83
C SER A 28 9.43 2.15 21.58
N TRP A 29 9.20 1.89 22.87
CA TRP A 29 10.18 1.23 23.75
C TRP A 29 10.61 -0.17 23.27
N ASN A 30 9.80 -0.80 22.42
CA ASN A 30 9.99 -2.09 21.79
C ASN A 30 10.57 -2.02 20.37
N SER A 31 10.83 -0.81 19.83
CA SER A 31 11.34 -0.63 18.48
C SER A 31 12.69 -1.32 18.31
N GLY A 32 12.81 -2.19 17.30
CA GLY A 32 14.04 -2.93 16.99
C GLY A 32 14.36 -4.11 17.91
N LYS A 33 13.50 -4.42 18.88
CA LYS A 33 13.71 -5.54 19.81
C LYS A 33 12.93 -6.78 19.36
N THR A 34 13.58 -7.95 19.39
CA THR A 34 12.96 -9.26 19.14
C THR A 34 12.79 -10.03 20.47
N GLY A 35 11.89 -11.02 20.49
CA GLY A 35 11.66 -11.85 21.69
C GLY A 35 10.98 -11.16 22.87
N ILE A 36 10.45 -9.94 22.69
CA ILE A 36 9.80 -9.15 23.74
C ILE A 36 8.45 -9.72 24.18
N TYR A 37 7.73 -10.36 23.26
CA TYR A 37 6.38 -10.84 23.49
C TYR A 37 6.36 -12.33 23.80
N SER A 38 5.56 -12.72 24.80
CA SER A 38 5.28 -14.14 25.08
C SER A 38 4.58 -14.79 23.90
N LYS A 39 4.72 -16.12 23.77
CA LYS A 39 4.00 -16.91 22.75
C LYS A 39 2.49 -16.64 22.79
N GLU A 40 1.90 -16.61 23.99
CA GLU A 40 0.49 -16.30 24.19
C GLU A 40 0.11 -14.92 23.65
N THR A 41 0.96 -13.90 23.85
CA THR A 41 0.71 -12.55 23.31
C THR A 41 0.78 -12.54 21.79
N ILE A 42 1.74 -13.24 21.20
CA ILE A 42 1.86 -13.39 19.74
C ILE A 42 0.61 -14.06 19.17
N ASP A 43 0.10 -15.10 19.83
CA ASP A 43 -1.09 -15.82 19.39
C ASP A 43 -2.36 -14.96 19.51
N LYS A 44 -2.48 -14.14 20.57
CA LYS A 44 -3.54 -13.12 20.71
C LYS A 44 -3.48 -12.08 19.57
N ILE A 45 -2.29 -11.61 19.20
CA ILE A 45 -2.11 -10.68 18.08
C ILE A 45 -2.56 -11.33 16.77
N ARG A 46 -2.14 -12.57 16.50
CA ARG A 46 -2.55 -13.32 15.31
C ARG A 46 -4.07 -13.51 15.25
N ALA A 47 -4.69 -13.91 16.35
CA ALA A 47 -6.14 -14.07 16.43
C ALA A 47 -6.89 -12.75 16.16
N SER A 48 -6.38 -11.62 16.67
CA SER A 48 -6.95 -10.29 16.38
C SER A 48 -6.84 -9.92 14.90
N ILE A 49 -5.71 -10.23 14.26
CA ILE A 49 -5.54 -10.01 12.81
C ILE A 49 -6.54 -10.83 12.02
N LEU A 50 -6.69 -12.12 12.33
CA LEU A 50 -7.67 -13.00 11.67
C LEU A 50 -9.10 -12.45 11.80
N LYS A 51 -9.46 -12.00 13.00
CA LYS A 51 -10.77 -11.38 13.26
C LYS A 51 -10.97 -10.07 12.48
N GLN A 52 -9.94 -9.22 12.35
CA GLN A 52 -10.02 -8.00 11.53
C GLN A 52 -10.24 -8.33 10.05
N MET A 53 -9.53 -9.36 9.55
CA MET A 53 -9.68 -9.82 8.17
C MET A 53 -11.07 -10.38 7.87
N GLU A 54 -11.61 -11.17 8.80
CA GLU A 54 -12.97 -11.74 8.70
C GLU A 54 -14.03 -10.64 8.67
N ASN A 55 -13.91 -9.64 9.56
CA ASN A 55 -14.87 -8.54 9.64
C ASN A 55 -14.65 -7.46 8.56
N GLN A 56 -13.58 -7.55 7.76
CA GLN A 56 -13.16 -6.53 6.79
C GLN A 56 -13.05 -5.11 7.38
N VAL A 57 -12.76 -5.00 8.68
CA VAL A 57 -12.62 -3.72 9.38
C VAL A 57 -11.19 -3.25 9.22
N PHE A 58 -10.95 -2.57 8.10
CA PHE A 58 -9.65 -2.05 7.74
C PHE A 58 -9.71 -0.54 7.61
N LYS A 59 -8.70 0.14 8.16
CA LYS A 59 -8.54 1.57 7.96
C LYS A 59 -7.89 1.80 6.60
N LYS A 60 -8.68 2.30 5.65
CA LYS A 60 -8.18 2.67 4.32
C LYS A 60 -7.33 3.93 4.37
N THR A 61 -6.27 3.97 3.57
CA THR A 61 -5.55 5.22 3.28
C THR A 61 -6.38 6.12 2.36
N THR A 62 -5.98 7.39 2.21
CA THR A 62 -6.68 8.33 1.31
C THR A 62 -6.67 7.84 -0.14
N ILE A 63 -5.53 7.31 -0.60
CA ILE A 63 -5.36 6.81 -1.97
C ILE A 63 -6.18 5.54 -2.22
N GLU A 64 -6.23 4.62 -1.25
CA GLU A 64 -7.10 3.44 -1.35
C GLU A 64 -8.58 3.81 -1.37
N ARG A 65 -9.01 4.84 -0.62
CA ARG A 65 -10.39 5.33 -0.68
C ARG A 65 -10.74 5.89 -2.05
N LEU A 66 -9.85 6.70 -2.64
CA LEU A 66 -10.06 7.24 -3.98
C LEU A 66 -10.13 6.13 -5.04
N MET A 67 -9.23 5.15 -4.95
CA MET A 67 -9.25 3.98 -5.82
C MET A 67 -10.55 3.18 -5.65
N GLU A 68 -10.96 2.91 -4.41
CA GLU A 68 -12.20 2.19 -4.10
C GLU A 68 -13.44 2.92 -4.65
N GLU A 69 -13.53 4.23 -4.46
CA GLU A 69 -14.62 5.05 -4.99
C GLU A 69 -14.68 4.99 -6.53
N TYR A 70 -13.52 4.97 -7.19
CA TYR A 70 -13.45 4.81 -8.64
C TYR A 70 -13.91 3.42 -9.10
N LEU A 71 -13.42 2.35 -8.48
CA LEU A 71 -13.84 0.97 -8.80
C LEU A 71 -15.35 0.77 -8.59
N LYS A 72 -15.92 1.37 -7.53
CA LYS A 72 -17.36 1.38 -7.28
C LYS A 72 -18.14 2.11 -8.38
N ARG A 73 -17.65 3.25 -8.86
CA ARG A 73 -18.29 3.99 -9.97
C ARG A 73 -18.31 3.20 -11.27
N LEU A 74 -17.29 2.38 -11.51
CA LEU A 74 -17.24 1.45 -12.64
C LEU A 74 -18.09 0.19 -12.43
N ASN A 75 -18.72 0.03 -11.26
CA ASN A 75 -19.48 -1.17 -10.88
C ASN A 75 -18.66 -2.47 -10.97
N ILE A 76 -17.35 -2.38 -10.69
CA ILE A 76 -16.45 -3.53 -10.72
C ILE A 76 -16.51 -4.25 -9.37
N LYS A 77 -16.63 -5.58 -9.39
CA LYS A 77 -16.51 -6.40 -8.17
C LYS A 77 -15.05 -6.55 -7.78
N TYR A 78 -14.75 -6.21 -6.53
CA TYR A 78 -13.41 -6.33 -5.97
C TYR A 78 -13.43 -6.91 -4.56
N LYS A 79 -12.31 -7.53 -4.17
CA LYS A 79 -12.00 -7.86 -2.78
C LYS A 79 -10.92 -6.91 -2.27
N TYR A 80 -11.25 -6.15 -1.23
CA TYR A 80 -10.30 -5.26 -0.58
C TYR A 80 -9.49 -6.03 0.48
N SER A 81 -8.20 -5.71 0.60
CA SER A 81 -7.29 -6.18 1.63
C SER A 81 -7.31 -7.71 1.78
N PHE A 82 -6.89 -8.40 0.73
CA PHE A 82 -6.85 -9.87 0.68
C PHE A 82 -5.42 -10.40 0.90
N VAL A 83 -5.31 -11.66 1.36
CA VAL A 83 -4.02 -12.33 1.56
C VAL A 83 -3.84 -13.44 0.53
N LEU A 84 -2.66 -13.46 -0.08
CA LEU A 84 -2.19 -14.48 -1.01
C LEU A 84 -0.77 -14.88 -0.62
N LYS A 85 -0.55 -16.19 -0.42
CA LYS A 85 0.75 -16.78 0.02
C LYS A 85 1.40 -16.03 1.19
N GLY A 86 0.60 -15.61 2.17
CA GLY A 86 1.09 -14.92 3.37
C GLY A 86 1.43 -13.43 3.17
N ARG A 87 1.19 -12.87 1.99
CA ARG A 87 1.31 -11.43 1.70
C ARG A 87 -0.07 -10.81 1.51
N GLN A 88 -0.24 -9.59 2.02
CA GLN A 88 -1.46 -8.81 1.89
C GLN A 88 -1.36 -7.88 0.69
N PHE A 89 -2.46 -7.74 -0.05
CA PHE A 89 -2.60 -6.92 -1.25
C PHE A 89 -3.87 -6.07 -1.15
N ASP A 90 -3.88 -4.90 -1.81
CA ASP A 90 -4.91 -3.88 -1.58
C ASP A 90 -6.25 -4.20 -2.26
N PHE A 91 -6.26 -4.44 -3.56
CA PHE A 91 -7.49 -4.75 -4.31
C PHE A 91 -7.27 -5.94 -5.24
N LEU A 92 -8.20 -6.90 -5.22
CA LEU A 92 -8.33 -7.94 -6.23
C LEU A 92 -9.62 -7.75 -7.02
N LEU A 93 -9.50 -7.52 -8.33
CA LEU A 93 -10.61 -7.57 -9.27
C LEU A 93 -10.79 -9.02 -9.72
N ILE A 94 -11.74 -9.71 -9.10
CA ILE A 94 -11.85 -11.18 -9.18
C ILE A 94 -12.08 -11.64 -10.62
N GLU A 95 -12.98 -10.97 -11.33
CA GLU A 95 -13.39 -11.33 -12.70
C GLU A 95 -12.26 -11.10 -13.72
N HIS A 96 -11.34 -10.17 -13.43
CA HIS A 96 -10.21 -9.81 -14.30
C HIS A 96 -8.89 -10.45 -13.89
N LYS A 97 -8.85 -11.21 -12.78
CA LYS A 97 -7.59 -11.71 -12.18
C LYS A 97 -6.52 -10.60 -12.05
N LEU A 98 -6.96 -9.38 -11.74
CA LEU A 98 -6.10 -8.20 -11.65
C LEU A 98 -5.97 -7.76 -10.19
N ILE A 99 -4.73 -7.56 -9.75
CA ILE A 99 -4.39 -6.99 -8.46
C ILE A 99 -3.97 -5.54 -8.67
N ILE A 100 -4.54 -4.63 -7.88
CA ILE A 100 -4.17 -3.22 -7.83
C ILE A 100 -3.56 -2.92 -6.46
N GLU A 101 -2.39 -2.30 -6.45
CA GLU A 101 -1.72 -1.78 -5.25
C GLU A 101 -1.64 -0.25 -5.30
N CYS A 102 -1.90 0.39 -4.16
CA CYS A 102 -1.84 1.83 -3.97
C CYS A 102 -0.64 2.19 -3.09
N ASP A 103 0.49 2.55 -3.71
CA ASP A 103 1.75 2.78 -3.01
C ASP A 103 1.89 4.19 -2.46
N GLY A 104 1.99 4.30 -1.13
CA GLY A 104 2.48 5.52 -0.50
C GLY A 104 3.92 5.84 -0.92
N ASP A 105 4.14 7.01 -1.52
CA ASP A 105 5.44 7.42 -2.09
C ASP A 105 6.60 7.29 -1.09
N TYR A 106 6.36 7.69 0.16
CA TYR A 106 7.33 7.60 1.25
C TYR A 106 7.62 6.14 1.65
N TRP A 107 6.61 5.28 1.73
CA TRP A 107 6.77 3.92 2.25
C TRP A 107 7.42 2.98 1.23
N HIS A 108 7.07 3.15 -0.03
CA HIS A 108 7.51 2.32 -1.14
C HIS A 108 8.64 2.96 -1.97
N ALA A 109 9.14 4.13 -1.52
CA ALA A 109 10.24 4.87 -2.12
C ALA A 109 10.03 5.13 -3.61
N ASN A 110 8.98 5.90 -3.92
CA ASN A 110 8.74 6.37 -5.28
C ASN A 110 10.03 7.02 -5.85
N PRO A 111 10.63 6.49 -6.93
CA PRO A 111 11.88 7.01 -7.49
C PRO A 111 11.84 8.49 -7.87
N LYS A 112 10.65 9.02 -8.15
CA LYS A 112 10.41 10.46 -8.41
C LYS A 112 10.87 11.36 -7.25
N PHE A 113 10.72 10.88 -6.02
CA PHE A 113 11.05 11.61 -4.79
C PHE A 113 12.21 10.99 -4.01
N TYR A 114 12.41 9.67 -4.11
CA TYR A 114 13.44 8.91 -3.39
C TYR A 114 14.37 8.22 -4.39
N PRO A 115 15.18 8.97 -5.17
CA PRO A 115 16.14 8.39 -6.11
C PRO A 115 17.22 7.56 -5.40
N GLU A 116 17.49 7.88 -4.13
CA GLU A 116 18.37 7.14 -3.23
C GLU A 116 17.54 6.69 -2.02
N PRO A 117 16.91 5.49 -2.08
CA PRO A 117 16.09 4.99 -0.98
C PRO A 117 16.93 4.71 0.27
N MET A 118 16.34 4.98 1.44
CA MET A 118 16.90 4.59 2.73
C MET A 118 17.02 3.07 2.84
N GLN A 119 17.94 2.57 3.67
CA GLN A 119 18.18 1.13 3.83
C GLN A 119 16.90 0.32 4.15
N TRP A 120 15.99 0.86 4.96
CA TRP A 120 14.72 0.21 5.27
C TRP A 120 13.73 0.24 4.10
N GLN A 121 13.76 1.29 3.26
CA GLN A 121 12.99 1.36 2.01
C GLN A 121 13.48 0.34 1.00
N ILE A 122 14.80 0.12 0.92
CA ILE A 122 15.39 -0.94 0.06
C ILE A 122 14.82 -2.32 0.43
N GLN A 123 14.67 -2.62 1.72
CA GLN A 123 14.03 -3.87 2.16
C GLN A 123 12.55 -3.93 1.78
N ARG A 124 11.86 -2.78 1.77
CA ARG A 124 10.46 -2.70 1.34
C ARG A 124 10.30 -2.97 -0.15
N ILE A 125 11.15 -2.36 -0.98
CA ILE A 125 11.20 -2.61 -2.43
C ILE A 125 11.41 -4.11 -2.73
N LYS A 126 12.27 -4.80 -1.97
CA LYS A 126 12.44 -6.26 -2.12
C LYS A 126 11.15 -7.03 -1.85
N ILE A 127 10.38 -6.63 -0.83
CA ILE A 127 9.07 -7.22 -0.53
C ILE A 127 8.08 -6.91 -1.64
N ASP A 128 8.10 -5.71 -2.23
CA ASP A 128 7.24 -5.36 -3.36
C ASP A 128 7.53 -6.21 -4.59
N ILE A 129 8.81 -6.47 -4.88
CA ILE A 129 9.22 -7.38 -5.95
C ILE A 129 8.72 -8.81 -5.67
N GLU A 130 8.88 -9.31 -4.44
CA GLU A 130 8.37 -10.61 -4.03
C GLU A 130 6.84 -10.70 -4.20
N LYS A 131 6.10 -9.65 -3.82
CA LYS A 131 4.65 -9.58 -4.03
C LYS A 131 4.29 -9.67 -5.51
N ASN A 132 5.02 -8.98 -6.37
CA ASN A 132 4.80 -9.05 -7.82
C ASN A 132 5.00 -10.47 -8.36
N GLU A 133 6.07 -11.15 -7.92
CA GLU A 133 6.29 -12.55 -8.29
C GLU A 133 5.21 -13.48 -7.77
N ILE A 134 4.75 -13.29 -6.53
CA ILE A 134 3.67 -14.07 -5.93
C ILE A 134 2.38 -13.91 -6.76
N ALA A 135 2.01 -12.69 -7.11
CA ALA A 135 0.84 -12.43 -7.94
C ALA A 135 0.92 -13.18 -9.28
N LEU A 136 2.02 -12.97 -10.02
CA LEU A 136 2.24 -13.58 -11.34
C LEU A 136 2.25 -15.12 -11.28
N LYS A 137 2.99 -15.71 -10.33
CA LYS A 137 3.06 -17.17 -10.14
C LYS A 137 1.72 -17.82 -9.78
N ASN A 138 0.78 -17.04 -9.25
CA ASN A 138 -0.57 -17.51 -8.90
C ASN A 138 -1.62 -17.08 -9.96
N GLY A 139 -1.19 -16.65 -11.15
CA GLY A 139 -2.07 -16.38 -12.28
C GLY A 139 -2.81 -15.05 -12.23
N PHE A 140 -2.29 -14.08 -11.44
CA PHE A 140 -2.83 -12.72 -11.38
C PHE A 140 -1.92 -11.74 -12.11
N GLN A 141 -2.51 -10.83 -12.87
CA GLN A 141 -1.83 -9.59 -13.26
C GLN A 141 -1.75 -8.68 -12.03
N ILE A 142 -0.70 -7.86 -11.95
CA ILE A 142 -0.52 -6.89 -10.87
C ILE A 142 -0.10 -5.54 -11.45
N VAL A 143 -0.77 -4.48 -11.00
CA VAL A 143 -0.43 -3.09 -11.31
C VAL A 143 -0.30 -2.30 -10.02
N ARG A 144 0.69 -1.41 -9.99
CA ARG A 144 1.05 -0.60 -8.82
C ARG A 144 0.93 0.88 -9.22
N PHE A 145 0.21 1.66 -8.42
CA PHE A 145 0.05 3.11 -8.64
C PHE A 145 0.61 3.89 -7.46
N TRP A 146 1.46 4.87 -7.74
CA TRP A 146 2.03 5.74 -6.73
C TRP A 146 1.00 6.70 -6.13
N GLU A 147 1.19 7.11 -4.88
CA GLU A 147 0.34 8.08 -4.18
C GLU A 147 0.26 9.37 -4.99
N ASP A 148 1.38 9.86 -5.51
CA ASP A 148 1.42 11.04 -6.37
C ASP A 148 0.60 10.87 -7.67
N ASP A 149 0.62 9.70 -8.30
CA ASP A 149 -0.18 9.46 -9.49
C ASP A 149 -1.67 9.43 -9.18
N ILE A 150 -2.06 8.79 -8.07
CA ILE A 150 -3.47 8.72 -7.64
C ILE A 150 -4.00 10.10 -7.23
N LEU A 151 -3.18 10.94 -6.60
CA LEU A 151 -3.61 12.24 -6.10
C LEU A 151 -3.52 13.35 -7.15
N ASN A 152 -2.50 13.34 -8.00
CA ASN A 152 -2.18 14.46 -8.89
C ASN A 152 -2.41 14.15 -10.37
N ASN A 153 -2.46 12.87 -10.77
CA ASN A 153 -2.61 12.44 -12.17
C ASN A 153 -3.67 11.34 -12.33
N PHE A 154 -4.77 11.43 -11.58
CA PHE A 154 -5.70 10.30 -11.46
C PHE A 154 -6.32 9.87 -12.78
N ASP A 155 -6.52 10.78 -13.73
CA ASP A 155 -7.05 10.42 -15.06
C ASP A 155 -6.12 9.47 -15.83
N ASN A 156 -4.80 9.60 -15.67
CA ASN A 156 -3.86 8.64 -16.25
C ASN A 156 -3.99 7.26 -15.60
N VAL A 157 -4.15 7.22 -14.27
CA VAL A 157 -4.42 5.97 -13.54
C VAL A 157 -5.70 5.30 -14.03
N LYS A 158 -6.76 6.08 -14.25
CA LYS A 158 -8.04 5.60 -14.78
C LYS A 158 -7.90 5.00 -16.18
N CYS A 159 -7.18 5.67 -17.08
CA CYS A 159 -6.91 5.16 -18.43
C CYS A 159 -6.20 3.81 -18.39
N ILE A 160 -5.12 3.69 -17.60
CA ILE A 160 -4.38 2.43 -17.46
C ILE A 160 -5.29 1.31 -16.92
N ILE A 161 -6.14 1.61 -15.93
CA ILE A 161 -7.10 0.64 -15.40
C ILE A 161 -8.07 0.21 -16.51
N HIS A 162 -8.63 1.15 -17.28
CA HIS A 162 -9.53 0.83 -18.39
C HIS A 162 -8.87 -0.08 -19.43
N ASP A 163 -7.63 0.20 -19.83
CA ASP A 163 -6.90 -0.61 -20.80
C ASP A 163 -6.65 -2.04 -20.30
N LEU A 164 -6.29 -2.19 -19.02
CA LEU A 164 -6.10 -3.49 -18.38
C LEU A 164 -7.41 -4.29 -18.31
N LEU A 165 -8.52 -3.63 -17.99
CA LEU A 165 -9.84 -4.25 -17.96
C LEU A 165 -10.33 -4.68 -19.34
N ALA A 166 -9.89 -4.01 -20.41
CA ALA A 166 -10.24 -4.36 -21.79
C ALA A 166 -9.42 -5.53 -22.36
N THR A 167 -8.29 -5.87 -21.73
CA THR A 167 -7.37 -6.93 -22.18
C THR A 167 -7.65 -8.29 -21.52
N THR A 168 -8.55 -8.33 -20.53
CA THR A 168 -8.92 -9.53 -19.76
C THR A 168 -10.32 -10.02 -20.12
#